data_AF-A0A7C2W084-F1
#
_entry.id   AF-A0A7C2W084-F1
#
_cell.length_a   1.000
_cell.length_b   1.000
_cell.length_c   1.000
_cell.angle_alpha   90.00
_cell.angle_beta   90.00
_cell.angle_gamma   90.00
#
_symmetry.space_group_name_H-M   'P 1'
#
loop_
_entity.id
_entity.type
_entity.pdbx_description
1 polymer ?
#
loop_
_entity_poly.entity_id
_entity_poly.type
_entity_poly.pdbx_seq_one_letter_code
_entity_poly.pdbx_strand_id
1 'polypeptide(L)'
;MVWSAIAILSILISSAQIDGRIAAIKDQSVTIDRGREAGILPGEVMDVYQTERMKNPQTGEEYEREVRAAGILVEEVQDRFSTGRVINSLRPIQVGDVLRQRTHNLVRSVSRTQSYLYADLTSDGVKWIKPGTKLWVFRRMNVIHPVTKRRISWLERVGEVEVAAVTIRTFSARCVITSYDKPILENDLLMPPEEKEKRLGEIHILNISGDKLLLNIFEGALPNAELVMMKEIPDNPDERFTLAKIKVIQVYRFTTEVQLLTPQHKDKLFVGDKVKVYQY
;
A
#
# COMPACT_ATOMS: atom_id res chain seq x y z
N MET A 1 -25.44 28.56 29.61
CA MET A 1 -24.49 27.45 29.85
C MET A 1 -24.63 26.50 28.68
N VAL A 2 -23.80 26.68 27.64
CA VAL A 2 -23.94 25.99 26.36
C VAL A 2 -22.88 24.90 26.31
N TRP A 3 -23.32 23.64 26.26
CA TRP A 3 -22.46 22.50 26.00
C TRP A 3 -22.27 22.38 24.49
N SER A 4 -21.06 22.66 24.00
CA SER A 4 -20.67 22.33 22.63
C SER A 4 -20.26 20.87 22.57
N ALA A 5 -21.15 20.02 22.07
CA ALA A 5 -20.84 18.66 21.69
C ALA A 5 -19.94 18.70 20.44
N ILE A 6 -18.65 18.41 20.60
CA ILE A 6 -17.76 18.14 19.48
C ILE A 6 -18.04 16.70 19.04
N ALA A 7 -18.84 16.56 17.97
CA ALA A 7 -19.00 15.31 17.26
C ALA A 7 -17.63 14.92 16.65
N ILE A 8 -17.03 13.84 17.18
CA ILE A 8 -15.89 13.19 16.53
C ILE A 8 -16.48 12.47 15.31
N LEU A 9 -16.43 13.15 14.17
CA LEU A 9 -16.74 12.56 12.87
C LEU A 9 -15.61 11.57 12.56
N SER A 10 -15.86 10.29 12.85
CA SER A 10 -15.05 9.19 12.37
C SER A 10 -15.12 9.17 10.85
N ILE A 11 -14.16 9.83 10.20
CA ILE A 11 -13.99 9.74 8.74
C ILE A 11 -13.48 8.32 8.44
N LEU A 12 -14.42 7.38 8.29
CA LEU A 12 -14.23 6.20 7.46
C LEU A 12 -14.14 6.70 6.02
N ILE A 13 -12.95 7.09 5.55
CA ILE A 13 -12.67 7.04 4.11
C ILE A 13 -12.62 5.55 3.78
N SER A 14 -13.79 4.96 3.57
CA SER A 14 -13.88 3.94 2.54
C SER A 14 -13.51 4.68 1.26
N SER A 15 -12.29 4.50 0.77
CA SER A 15 -11.99 4.89 -0.60
C SER A 15 -12.87 4.00 -1.48
N ALA A 16 -14.10 4.44 -1.72
CA ALA A 16 -15.01 3.78 -2.63
C ALA A 16 -14.26 3.73 -3.97
N GLN A 17 -13.81 2.53 -4.34
CA GLN A 17 -13.10 2.33 -5.58
C GLN A 17 -14.07 2.73 -6.69
N ILE A 18 -13.70 3.76 -7.46
CA ILE A 18 -14.56 4.24 -8.54
C ILE A 18 -14.56 3.15 -9.62
N ASP A 19 -15.66 2.40 -9.68
CA ASP A 19 -15.92 1.39 -10.70
C ASP A 19 -16.79 2.00 -11.81
N GLY A 20 -16.21 2.12 -13.00
CA GLY A 20 -16.88 2.58 -14.22
C GLY A 20 -16.84 1.53 -15.33
N ARG A 21 -17.43 1.84 -16.48
CA ARG A 21 -17.40 1.01 -17.68
C ARG A 21 -17.10 1.85 -18.91
N ILE A 22 -16.48 1.21 -19.90
CA ILE A 22 -16.32 1.80 -21.23
C ILE A 22 -17.70 1.88 -21.89
N ALA A 23 -18.19 3.10 -22.12
CA ALA A 23 -19.46 3.36 -22.80
C ALA A 23 -19.31 3.41 -24.33
N ALA A 24 -18.19 3.94 -24.82
CA ALA A 24 -17.90 4.04 -26.24
C ALA A 24 -16.38 4.12 -26.49
N ILE A 25 -15.95 3.64 -27.66
CA ILE A 25 -14.57 3.76 -28.14
C ILE A 25 -14.64 4.40 -29.53
N LYS A 26 -13.90 5.49 -29.72
CA LYS A 26 -13.74 6.14 -31.02
C LYS A 26 -12.27 6.49 -31.21
N ASP A 27 -11.64 5.86 -32.19
CA ASP A 27 -10.19 5.96 -32.45
C ASP A 27 -9.37 5.61 -31.20
N GLN A 28 -8.71 6.60 -30.59
CA GLN A 28 -7.95 6.46 -29.33
C GLN A 28 -8.66 7.07 -28.11
N SER A 29 -9.87 7.59 -28.31
CA SER A 29 -10.70 8.19 -27.27
C SER A 29 -11.68 7.15 -26.71
N VAL A 30 -11.81 7.14 -25.39
CA VAL A 30 -12.65 6.25 -24.60
C VAL A 30 -13.63 7.09 -23.80
N THR A 31 -14.92 6.81 -23.95
CA THR A 31 -15.96 7.39 -23.09
C THR A 31 -16.22 6.46 -21.91
N ILE A 32 -16.23 7.01 -20.71
CA ILE A 32 -16.44 6.31 -19.45
C ILE A 32 -17.81 6.71 -18.92
N ASP A 33 -18.62 5.74 -18.49
CA ASP A 33 -19.99 5.95 -17.99
C ASP A 33 -20.06 6.59 -16.58
N ARG A 34 -18.97 7.23 -16.15
CA ARG A 34 -18.83 7.93 -14.87
C ARG A 34 -18.12 9.26 -15.09
N GLY A 35 -18.50 10.24 -14.30
CA GLY A 35 -17.99 11.61 -14.37
C GLY A 35 -17.77 12.20 -12.99
N ARG A 36 -17.94 13.52 -12.89
CA ARG A 36 -17.71 14.31 -11.67
C ARG A 36 -18.56 13.83 -10.49
N GLU A 37 -19.80 13.40 -10.73
CA GLU A 37 -20.69 12.86 -9.68
C GLU A 37 -20.12 11.59 -9.04
N ALA A 38 -19.29 10.84 -9.77
CA ALA A 38 -18.61 9.64 -9.27
C ALA A 38 -17.23 9.95 -8.64
N GLY A 39 -16.84 11.22 -8.57
CA GLY A 39 -15.55 11.65 -8.03
C GLY A 39 -14.38 11.58 -9.01
N ILE A 40 -14.64 11.36 -10.31
CA ILE A 40 -13.57 11.36 -11.34
C ILE A 40 -13.07 12.78 -11.56
N LEU A 41 -11.75 12.93 -11.67
CA LEU A 41 -11.09 14.21 -11.93
C LEU A 41 -10.27 14.16 -13.24
N PRO A 42 -10.16 15.30 -13.97
CA PRO A 42 -9.25 15.39 -15.11
C PRO A 42 -7.80 15.08 -14.70
N GLY A 43 -7.07 14.36 -15.55
CA GLY A 43 -5.69 13.95 -15.33
C GLY A 43 -5.54 12.68 -14.49
N GLU A 44 -6.63 12.07 -14.02
CA GLU A 44 -6.59 10.77 -13.36
C GLU A 44 -6.28 9.64 -14.34
N VAL A 45 -5.67 8.58 -13.80
CA VAL A 45 -5.38 7.38 -14.57
C VAL A 45 -6.30 6.27 -14.08
N MET A 46 -6.98 5.61 -15.02
CA MET A 46 -7.83 4.45 -14.76
C MET A 46 -7.26 3.22 -15.45
N ASP A 47 -7.37 2.07 -14.79
CA ASP A 47 -7.04 0.75 -15.34
C ASP A 47 -8.29 0.07 -15.88
N VAL A 48 -8.20 -0.46 -17.10
CA VAL A 48 -9.23 -1.28 -17.72
C VAL A 48 -8.98 -2.74 -17.37
N TYR A 49 -10.01 -3.44 -16.90
CA TYR A 49 -9.98 -4.86 -16.55
C TYR A 49 -10.98 -5.64 -17.39
N GLN A 50 -10.53 -6.81 -17.84
CA GLN A 50 -11.33 -7.82 -18.52
C GLN A 50 -11.45 -9.06 -17.63
N THR A 51 -12.61 -9.69 -17.64
CA THR A 51 -12.82 -10.94 -16.90
C THR A 51 -12.56 -12.12 -17.82
N GLU A 52 -11.59 -12.95 -17.47
CA GLU A 52 -11.30 -14.21 -18.15
C GLU A 52 -11.85 -15.38 -17.35
N ARG A 53 -12.50 -16.31 -18.03
CA ARG A 53 -12.83 -17.61 -17.44
C ARG A 53 -11.63 -18.53 -17.57
N MET A 54 -11.15 -18.98 -16.43
CA MET A 54 -10.06 -19.93 -16.32
C MET A 54 -10.58 -21.24 -15.75
N LYS A 55 -9.96 -22.34 -16.15
CA LYS A 55 -10.22 -23.66 -15.58
C LYS A 55 -9.05 -24.08 -14.72
N ASN A 56 -9.32 -24.46 -13.48
CA ASN A 56 -8.29 -25.02 -12.61
C ASN A 56 -7.81 -26.36 -13.20
N PRO A 57 -6.52 -26.52 -13.53
CA PRO A 57 -6.03 -27.74 -14.16
C PRO A 57 -6.06 -28.96 -13.23
N GLN A 58 -6.09 -28.76 -11.91
CA GLN A 58 -6.13 -29.84 -10.92
C GLN A 58 -7.56 -30.22 -10.55
N THR A 59 -8.44 -29.24 -10.32
CA THR A 59 -9.82 -29.50 -9.84
C THR A 59 -10.86 -29.50 -10.96
N GLY A 60 -10.55 -28.94 -12.13
CA GLY A 60 -11.48 -28.78 -13.23
C GLY A 60 -12.53 -27.69 -13.02
N GLU A 61 -12.54 -27.00 -11.87
CA GLU A 61 -13.47 -25.92 -11.58
C GLU A 61 -13.17 -24.67 -12.42
N GLU A 62 -14.23 -24.06 -12.96
CA GLU A 62 -14.14 -22.77 -13.61
C GLU A 62 -14.09 -21.66 -12.56
N TYR A 63 -13.20 -20.70 -12.77
CA TYR A 63 -13.10 -19.49 -11.98
C TYR A 63 -12.86 -18.29 -12.87
N GLU A 64 -13.29 -17.13 -12.41
CA GLU A 64 -13.11 -15.87 -13.12
C GLU A 64 -11.86 -15.16 -12.59
N ARG A 65 -11.05 -14.63 -13.50
CA ARG A 65 -9.87 -13.83 -13.20
C ARG A 65 -9.97 -12.50 -13.93
N GLU A 66 -9.84 -11.42 -13.19
CA GLU A 66 -9.67 -10.10 -13.80
C GLU A 66 -8.23 -9.90 -14.24
N VAL A 67 -8.06 -9.46 -15.48
CA VAL A 67 -6.76 -9.15 -16.08
C VAL A 67 -6.78 -7.72 -16.59
N ARG A 68 -5.72 -6.97 -16.28
CA ARG A 68 -5.57 -5.61 -16.78
C ARG A 68 -5.35 -5.62 -18.29
N ALA A 69 -6.17 -4.88 -19.02
CA ALA A 69 -6.13 -4.77 -20.47
C ALA A 69 -5.42 -3.50 -20.95
N ALA A 70 -5.65 -2.37 -20.28
CA ALA A 70 -5.11 -1.08 -20.67
C ALA A 70 -5.15 -0.09 -19.51
N GLY A 71 -4.59 1.09 -19.73
CA GLY A 71 -4.74 2.26 -18.88
C GLY A 71 -5.24 3.44 -19.71
N ILE A 72 -6.10 4.24 -19.10
CA ILE A 72 -6.74 5.42 -19.68
C ILE A 72 -6.34 6.64 -18.86
N LEU A 73 -5.87 7.69 -19.52
CA LEU A 73 -5.78 9.02 -18.93
C LEU A 73 -7.09 9.75 -19.17
N VAL A 74 -7.75 10.17 -18.11
CA VAL A 74 -8.96 11.00 -18.18
C VAL A 74 -8.56 12.42 -18.59
N GLU A 75 -9.18 12.95 -19.64
CA GLU A 75 -8.86 14.27 -20.20
C GLU A 75 -9.99 15.26 -19.95
N GLU A 76 -11.24 14.87 -20.20
CA GLU A 76 -12.41 15.71 -19.94
C GLU A 76 -13.39 15.00 -19.02
N VAL A 77 -13.96 15.76 -18.07
CA VAL A 77 -14.92 15.24 -17.10
C VAL A 77 -16.17 16.11 -17.11
N GLN A 78 -17.29 15.47 -17.44
CA GLN A 78 -18.64 16.03 -17.31
C GLN A 78 -19.31 15.45 -16.07
N ASP A 79 -20.54 15.85 -15.77
CA ASP A 79 -21.17 15.44 -14.50
C ASP A 79 -21.38 13.92 -14.42
N ARG A 80 -21.86 13.30 -15.51
CA ARG A 80 -22.21 11.88 -15.56
C ARG A 80 -21.27 10.98 -16.36
N PHE A 81 -20.44 11.55 -17.21
CA PHE A 81 -19.49 10.79 -18.02
C PHE A 81 -18.16 11.53 -18.14
N SER A 82 -17.14 10.82 -18.56
CA SER A 82 -15.83 11.39 -18.85
C SER A 82 -15.26 10.81 -20.13
N THR A 83 -14.30 11.52 -20.72
CA THR A 83 -13.56 11.06 -21.88
C THR A 83 -12.08 11.02 -21.53
N GLY A 84 -11.39 10.05 -22.11
CA GLY A 84 -9.96 9.89 -21.90
C GLY A 84 -9.30 9.22 -23.09
N ARG A 85 -7.98 9.18 -23.07
CA ARG A 85 -7.17 8.53 -24.09
C ARG A 85 -6.45 7.30 -23.54
N VAL A 86 -6.26 6.30 -24.38
CA VAL A 86 -5.46 5.12 -24.03
C VAL A 86 -3.99 5.54 -23.88
N ILE A 87 -3.39 5.25 -22.72
CA ILE A 87 -1.97 5.57 -22.41
C ILE A 87 -1.05 4.36 -22.49
N ASN A 88 -1.57 3.16 -22.27
CA ASN A 88 -0.89 1.90 -22.48
C ASN A 88 -1.94 0.85 -22.86
N SER A 89 -1.62 -0.01 -23.82
CA SER A 89 -2.48 -1.10 -24.26
C SER A 89 -1.70 -2.40 -24.14
N LEU A 90 -2.14 -3.27 -23.25
CA LEU A 90 -1.63 -4.63 -23.11
C LEU A 90 -2.45 -5.58 -23.95
N ARG A 91 -3.75 -5.27 -24.12
CA ARG A 91 -4.76 -6.05 -24.81
C ARG A 91 -5.78 -5.13 -25.47
N PRO A 92 -6.45 -5.57 -26.54
CA PRO A 92 -7.57 -4.82 -27.12
C PRO A 92 -8.67 -4.60 -26.08
N ILE A 93 -9.08 -3.34 -25.89
CA ILE A 93 -10.20 -2.96 -25.01
C ILE A 93 -11.53 -2.98 -25.77
N GLN A 94 -12.62 -3.18 -25.06
CA GLN A 94 -13.97 -3.30 -25.63
C GLN A 94 -14.99 -2.46 -24.84
N VAL A 95 -16.08 -2.08 -25.51
CA VAL A 95 -17.23 -1.46 -24.84
C VAL A 95 -17.78 -2.43 -23.80
N GLY A 96 -18.03 -1.92 -22.59
CA GLY A 96 -18.48 -2.70 -21.44
C GLY A 96 -17.36 -3.15 -20.50
N ASP A 97 -16.08 -3.07 -20.90
CA ASP A 97 -14.95 -3.38 -20.01
C ASP A 97 -14.98 -2.50 -18.75
N VAL A 98 -14.54 -3.07 -17.63
CA VAL A 98 -14.58 -2.41 -16.32
C VAL A 98 -13.39 -1.48 -16.18
N LEU A 99 -13.61 -0.26 -15.71
CA LEU A 99 -12.54 0.65 -15.31
C LEU A 99 -12.49 0.79 -13.80
N ARG A 100 -11.27 0.87 -13.27
CA ARG A 100 -11.03 1.24 -11.88
C ARG A 100 -9.96 2.31 -11.80
N GLN A 101 -10.11 3.25 -10.87
CA GLN A 101 -9.06 4.24 -10.62
C GLN A 101 -7.74 3.56 -10.24
N ARG A 102 -6.63 3.94 -10.87
CA ARG A 102 -5.30 3.45 -10.54
C ARG A 102 -4.78 4.19 -9.31
N THR A 103 -4.89 3.55 -8.17
CA THR A 103 -4.52 4.13 -6.86
C THR A 103 -3.08 3.85 -6.45
N HIS A 104 -2.38 2.93 -7.13
CA HIS A 104 -1.02 2.52 -6.77
C HIS A 104 -0.13 2.45 -8.02
N ASN A 105 1.16 2.74 -7.86
CA ASN A 105 2.16 2.45 -8.88
C ASN A 105 2.44 0.94 -8.85
N LEU A 106 2.49 0.30 -10.03
CA LEU A 106 2.49 -1.14 -10.13
C LEU A 106 3.54 -1.62 -11.11
N VAL A 107 4.16 -2.75 -10.80
CA VAL A 107 5.02 -3.47 -11.74
C VAL A 107 4.15 -4.01 -12.87
N ARG A 108 4.43 -3.57 -14.09
CA ARG A 108 3.76 -4.02 -15.30
C ARG A 108 4.37 -5.29 -15.85
N SER A 109 5.70 -5.34 -15.92
CA SER A 109 6.43 -6.51 -16.41
C SER A 109 7.86 -6.50 -15.87
N VAL A 110 8.44 -7.69 -15.74
CA VAL A 110 9.80 -7.88 -15.19
C VAL A 110 10.64 -8.64 -16.20
N SER A 111 11.91 -8.26 -16.34
CA SER A 111 12.84 -8.99 -17.20
C SER A 111 13.07 -10.41 -16.66
N ARG A 112 13.24 -11.39 -17.56
CA ARG A 112 13.48 -12.79 -17.15
C ARG A 112 14.70 -12.94 -16.23
N THR A 113 15.68 -12.07 -16.40
CA THR A 113 16.92 -12.03 -15.61
C THR A 113 16.79 -11.24 -14.31
N GLN A 114 15.60 -10.74 -13.95
CA GLN A 114 15.36 -9.92 -12.75
C GLN A 114 16.31 -8.71 -12.66
N SER A 115 16.68 -8.14 -13.81
CA SER A 115 17.63 -7.01 -13.90
C SER A 115 16.94 -5.66 -14.07
N TYR A 116 15.75 -5.65 -14.67
CA TYR A 116 14.96 -4.44 -14.85
C TYR A 116 13.47 -4.79 -14.88
N LEU A 117 12.64 -3.79 -14.62
CA LEU A 117 11.20 -3.89 -14.74
C LEU A 117 10.62 -2.65 -15.43
N TYR A 118 9.40 -2.80 -15.94
CA TYR A 118 8.56 -1.69 -16.34
C TYR A 118 7.44 -1.50 -15.34
N ALA A 119 7.13 -0.26 -15.03
CA ALA A 119 6.10 0.13 -14.08
C ALA A 119 5.03 0.99 -14.74
N ASP A 120 3.79 0.80 -14.30
CA ASP A 120 2.68 1.69 -14.56
C ASP A 120 2.51 2.63 -13.35
N LEU A 121 2.53 3.94 -13.60
CA LEU A 121 2.46 4.98 -12.57
C LEU A 121 1.04 5.53 -12.42
N THR A 122 0.74 6.08 -11.24
CA THR A 122 -0.45 6.88 -10.99
C THR A 122 -0.26 8.31 -11.48
N SER A 123 -1.36 9.08 -11.49
CA SER A 123 -1.32 10.53 -11.78
C SER A 123 -0.48 11.31 -10.76
N ASP A 124 -0.38 10.83 -9.52
CA ASP A 124 0.51 11.40 -8.51
C ASP A 124 1.95 10.90 -8.69
N GLY A 125 2.13 9.60 -8.90
CA GLY A 125 3.44 8.96 -9.08
C GLY A 125 4.28 9.64 -10.16
N VAL A 126 3.68 9.95 -11.30
CA VAL A 126 4.40 10.60 -12.42
C VAL A 126 4.91 12.02 -12.08
N LYS A 127 4.37 12.69 -11.05
CA LYS A 127 4.78 14.06 -10.68
C LYS A 127 6.10 14.07 -9.91
N TRP A 128 6.34 13.06 -9.09
CA TRP A 128 7.49 13.01 -8.19
C TRP A 128 8.51 11.93 -8.54
N ILE A 129 8.11 10.86 -9.23
CA ILE A 129 9.04 9.82 -9.70
C ILE A 129 9.84 10.36 -10.89
N LYS A 130 11.16 10.40 -10.75
CA LYS A 130 12.12 10.88 -11.75
C LYS A 130 13.27 9.88 -11.91
N PRO A 131 14.08 9.95 -12.98
CA PRO A 131 15.32 9.17 -13.05
C PRO A 131 16.18 9.37 -11.79
N GLY A 132 16.69 8.28 -11.22
CA GLY A 132 17.41 8.24 -9.94
C GLY A 132 16.52 8.06 -8.70
N THR A 133 15.20 8.16 -8.81
CA THR A 133 14.30 7.89 -7.68
C THR A 133 14.39 6.42 -7.27
N LYS A 134 14.70 6.16 -6.00
CA LYS A 134 14.64 4.82 -5.40
C LYS A 134 13.21 4.50 -4.97
N LEU A 135 12.79 3.27 -5.16
CA LEU A 135 11.46 2.76 -4.80
C LEU A 135 11.59 1.37 -4.18
N TRP A 136 10.78 1.12 -3.15
CA TRP A 136 10.59 -0.22 -2.62
C TRP A 136 9.49 -0.94 -3.39
N VAL A 137 9.68 -2.24 -3.56
CA VAL A 137 8.73 -3.15 -4.19
C VAL A 137 8.04 -3.97 -3.11
N PHE A 138 6.72 -3.96 -3.12
CA PHE A 138 5.90 -4.65 -2.15
C PHE A 138 4.95 -5.64 -2.80
N ARG A 139 4.80 -6.81 -2.20
CA ARG A 139 3.78 -7.78 -2.57
C ARG A 139 2.62 -7.72 -1.59
N ARG A 140 1.39 -7.64 -2.12
CA ARG A 140 0.18 -7.76 -1.29
C ARG A 140 -0.07 -9.22 -0.96
N MET A 141 0.16 -9.57 0.28
CA MET A 141 -0.18 -10.88 0.83
C MET A 141 -1.64 -10.88 1.27
N ASN A 142 -2.33 -12.00 1.06
CA ASN A 142 -3.71 -12.17 1.45
C ASN A 142 -3.90 -13.53 2.09
N VAL A 143 -4.57 -13.57 3.23
CA VAL A 143 -5.00 -14.80 3.89
C VAL A 143 -6.46 -14.66 4.26
N ILE A 144 -7.25 -15.69 4.02
CA ILE A 144 -8.62 -15.78 4.52
C ILE A 144 -8.53 -16.38 5.91
N HIS A 145 -8.98 -15.64 6.92
CA HIS A 145 -9.01 -16.14 8.29
C HIS A 145 -9.93 -17.38 8.35
N PRO A 146 -9.45 -18.54 8.83
CA PRO A 146 -10.14 -19.82 8.68
C PRO A 146 -11.52 -19.83 9.36
N VAL A 147 -11.63 -19.14 10.51
CA VAL A 147 -12.87 -19.03 11.29
C VAL A 147 -13.77 -17.87 10.81
N THR A 148 -13.30 -16.63 10.92
CA THR A 148 -14.12 -15.43 10.62
C THR A 148 -14.41 -15.23 9.13
N LYS A 149 -13.73 -15.98 8.24
CA LYS A 149 -13.77 -15.81 6.79
C LYS A 149 -13.40 -14.41 6.30
N ARG A 150 -12.91 -13.54 7.19
CA ARG A 150 -12.42 -12.21 6.84
C ARG A 150 -11.11 -12.34 6.09
N ARG A 151 -10.97 -11.56 5.02
CA ARG A 151 -9.70 -11.40 4.31
C ARG A 151 -8.80 -10.48 5.12
N ILE A 152 -7.62 -10.97 5.46
CA ILE A 152 -6.53 -10.21 6.06
C ILE A 152 -5.50 -9.98 4.96
N SER A 153 -5.10 -8.72 4.77
CA SER A 153 -4.11 -8.35 3.78
C SER A 153 -3.03 -7.47 4.38
N TRP A 154 -1.78 -7.70 3.99
CA TRP A 154 -0.64 -6.87 4.37
C TRP A 154 0.32 -6.74 3.19
N LEU A 155 1.28 -5.82 3.31
CA LEU A 155 2.35 -5.65 2.33
C LEU A 155 3.62 -6.30 2.87
N GLU A 156 4.27 -7.09 2.03
CA GLU A 156 5.60 -7.63 2.30
C GLU A 156 6.59 -7.00 1.32
N ARG A 157 7.69 -6.45 1.81
CA ARG A 157 8.76 -5.95 0.93
C ARG A 157 9.41 -7.13 0.21
N VAL A 158 9.56 -7.03 -1.10
CA VAL A 158 10.19 -8.07 -1.94
C VAL A 158 11.43 -7.59 -2.66
N GLY A 159 11.66 -6.28 -2.76
CA GLY A 159 12.88 -5.75 -3.34
C GLY A 159 12.94 -4.23 -3.40
N GLU A 160 13.92 -3.74 -4.13
CA GLU A 160 14.20 -2.34 -4.35
C GLU A 160 14.58 -2.10 -5.82
N VAL A 161 14.15 -0.96 -6.34
CA VAL A 161 14.48 -0.53 -7.69
C VAL A 161 14.89 0.93 -7.71
N GLU A 162 15.67 1.28 -8.72
CA GLU A 162 15.98 2.66 -9.07
C GLU A 162 15.38 2.98 -10.43
N VAL A 163 14.69 4.12 -10.53
CA VAL A 163 14.06 4.55 -11.77
C VAL A 163 15.12 5.01 -12.75
N ALA A 164 15.19 4.38 -13.92
CA ALA A 164 16.12 4.76 -14.99
C ALA A 164 15.51 5.77 -15.96
N ALA A 165 14.21 5.63 -16.27
CA ALA A 165 13.53 6.53 -17.19
C ALA A 165 12.03 6.61 -16.87
N VAL A 166 11.42 7.77 -17.14
CA VAL A 166 9.99 8.01 -16.98
C VAL A 166 9.42 8.55 -18.30
N THR A 167 8.36 7.93 -18.78
CA THR A 167 7.62 8.36 -19.96
C THR A 167 6.28 8.94 -19.53
N ILE A 168 6.21 10.28 -19.45
CA ILE A 168 5.04 11.02 -18.95
C ILE A 168 3.79 10.72 -19.80
N ARG A 169 3.92 10.65 -21.13
CA ARG A 169 2.80 10.43 -22.05
C ARG A 169 2.01 9.14 -21.77
N THR A 170 2.72 8.10 -21.32
CA THR A 170 2.20 6.76 -21.07
C THR A 170 2.08 6.42 -19.59
N PHE A 171 2.42 7.36 -18.69
CA PHE A 171 2.49 7.16 -17.23
C PHE A 171 3.24 5.88 -16.88
N SER A 172 4.43 5.70 -17.46
CA SER A 172 5.22 4.49 -17.26
C SER A 172 6.66 4.81 -16.90
N ALA A 173 7.29 3.93 -16.13
CA ALA A 173 8.71 4.01 -15.83
C ALA A 173 9.44 2.73 -16.24
N ARG A 174 10.72 2.86 -16.56
CA ARG A 174 11.68 1.75 -16.61
C ARG A 174 12.56 1.85 -15.37
N CYS A 175 12.66 0.76 -14.62
CA CYS A 175 13.45 0.71 -13.39
C CYS A 175 14.51 -0.37 -13.50
N VAL A 176 15.69 -0.12 -12.93
CA VAL A 176 16.73 -1.14 -12.70
C VAL A 176 16.46 -1.77 -11.34
N ILE A 177 16.49 -3.09 -11.27
CA ILE A 177 16.33 -3.80 -10.00
C ILE A 177 17.68 -3.75 -9.28
N THR A 178 17.70 -3.15 -8.09
CA THR A 178 18.93 -2.96 -7.29
C THR A 178 19.12 -4.10 -6.30
N SER A 179 18.05 -4.63 -5.73
CA SER A 179 18.05 -5.81 -4.87
C SER A 179 16.65 -6.44 -4.80
N TYR A 180 16.58 -7.73 -4.46
CA TYR A 180 15.32 -8.39 -4.16
C TYR A 180 15.53 -9.57 -3.20
N ASP A 181 14.62 -9.70 -2.23
CA ASP A 181 14.57 -10.82 -1.29
C ASP A 181 13.79 -12.00 -1.89
N LYS A 182 12.84 -11.70 -2.77
CA LYS A 182 12.01 -12.67 -3.51
C LYS A 182 11.86 -12.20 -4.96
N PRO A 183 11.66 -13.10 -5.94
CA PRO A 183 11.43 -12.70 -7.32
C PRO A 183 10.30 -11.69 -7.42
N ILE A 184 10.55 -10.55 -8.07
CA ILE A 184 9.55 -9.52 -8.31
C ILE A 184 8.62 -10.01 -9.42
N LEU A 185 7.31 -9.76 -9.24
CA LEU A 185 6.24 -10.22 -10.12
C LEU A 185 5.40 -9.05 -10.64
N GLU A 186 4.64 -9.32 -11.70
CA GLU A 186 3.63 -8.38 -12.20
C GLU A 186 2.57 -8.09 -11.12
N ASN A 187 2.13 -6.84 -11.06
CA ASN A 187 1.23 -6.27 -10.06
C ASN A 187 1.80 -6.13 -8.64
N ASP A 188 3.10 -6.37 -8.42
CA ASP A 188 3.75 -5.89 -7.21
C ASP A 188 3.69 -4.34 -7.16
N LEU A 189 3.60 -3.78 -5.96
CA LEU A 189 3.43 -2.35 -5.71
C LEU A 189 4.78 -1.65 -5.65
N LEU A 190 4.84 -0.45 -6.21
CA LEU A 190 5.98 0.45 -6.11
C LEU A 190 5.64 1.62 -5.21
N MET A 191 6.40 1.76 -4.14
CA MET A 191 6.20 2.80 -3.14
C MET A 191 7.53 3.52 -2.89
N PRO A 192 7.50 4.81 -2.55
CA PRO A 192 8.72 5.45 -2.04
C PRO A 192 9.24 4.63 -0.85
N PRO A 193 10.56 4.52 -0.66
CA PRO A 193 11.12 4.00 0.58
C PRO A 193 10.48 4.77 1.72
N GLU A 194 9.79 4.07 2.61
CA GLU A 194 9.30 4.72 3.81
C GLU A 194 10.54 5.05 4.65
N GLU A 195 11.03 6.29 4.59
CA GLU A 195 11.76 6.88 5.73
C GLU A 195 10.79 7.29 6.85
N LYS A 196 9.69 6.55 7.02
CA LYS A 196 8.60 6.95 7.89
C LYS A 196 8.28 5.85 8.88
N GLU A 197 8.90 5.99 10.05
CA GLU A 197 8.38 5.60 11.35
C GLU A 197 6.85 5.45 11.36
N LYS A 198 6.34 4.22 11.18
CA LYS A 198 4.91 3.97 11.40
C LYS A 198 4.70 3.91 12.91
N ARG A 199 4.21 5.00 13.48
CA ARG A 199 3.82 5.06 14.90
C ARG A 199 2.66 4.10 15.13
N LEU A 200 2.90 3.04 15.90
CA LEU A 200 1.91 2.00 16.20
C LEU A 200 0.99 2.34 17.37
N GLY A 201 1.23 3.48 18.03
CA GLY A 201 0.39 4.02 19.09
C GLY A 201 1.19 4.50 20.30
N GLU A 202 0.46 4.92 21.34
CA GLU A 202 0.99 5.11 22.70
C GLU A 202 0.83 3.81 23.48
N ILE A 203 1.95 3.32 24.00
CA ILE A 203 2.07 2.00 24.60
C ILE A 203 2.58 2.16 26.03
N HIS A 204 2.04 1.36 26.93
CA HIS A 204 2.41 1.35 28.33
C HIS A 204 3.21 0.10 28.66
N ILE A 205 4.30 0.28 29.41
CA ILE A 205 5.05 -0.83 29.99
C ILE A 205 4.29 -1.33 31.21
N LEU A 206 3.74 -2.54 31.13
CA LEU A 206 2.97 -3.16 32.20
C LEU A 206 3.86 -3.96 33.16
N ASN A 207 4.94 -4.55 32.64
CA ASN A 207 5.91 -5.29 33.45
C ASN A 207 7.29 -5.37 32.76
N ILE A 208 8.35 -5.50 33.56
CA ILE A 208 9.72 -5.69 33.11
C ILE A 208 10.29 -6.89 33.86
N SER A 209 10.73 -7.92 33.13
CA SER A 209 11.35 -9.11 33.70
C SER A 209 12.58 -9.49 32.89
N GLY A 210 13.77 -9.13 33.40
CA GLY A 210 15.02 -9.39 32.68
C GLY A 210 15.05 -8.58 31.38
N ASP A 211 15.28 -9.23 30.25
CA ASP A 211 15.28 -8.66 28.89
C ASP A 211 13.88 -8.64 28.24
N LYS A 212 12.85 -9.08 28.95
CA LYS A 212 11.47 -9.13 28.47
C LYS A 212 10.63 -8.00 29.03
N LEU A 213 9.77 -7.45 28.18
CA LEU A 213 8.79 -6.44 28.55
C LEU A 213 7.39 -6.97 28.24
N LEU A 214 6.44 -6.68 29.13
CA LEU A 214 5.03 -6.85 28.88
C LEU A 214 4.42 -5.48 28.59
N LEU A 215 3.87 -5.32 27.40
CA LEU A 215 3.26 -4.09 26.92
C LEU A 215 1.74 -4.24 26.85
N ASN A 216 0.98 -3.15 26.91
CA ASN A 216 -0.42 -3.20 26.51
C ASN A 216 -0.53 -3.57 25.02
N ILE A 217 -1.65 -4.18 24.62
CA ILE A 217 -1.87 -4.54 23.21
C ILE A 217 -1.88 -3.27 22.32
N PHE A 218 -1.22 -3.35 21.17
CA PHE A 218 -1.19 -2.28 20.17
C PHE A 218 -1.35 -2.84 18.76
N GLU A 219 -1.81 -1.98 17.85
CA GLU A 219 -2.00 -2.34 16.45
C GLU A 219 -0.63 -2.57 15.79
N GLY A 220 -0.44 -3.72 15.14
CA GLY A 220 0.87 -4.09 14.56
C GLY A 220 1.78 -4.94 15.47
N ALA A 221 1.33 -5.28 16.68
CA ALA A 221 1.96 -6.32 17.48
C ALA A 221 1.77 -7.70 16.81
N LEU A 222 2.69 -8.10 15.93
CA LEU A 222 2.69 -9.41 15.26
C LEU A 222 3.85 -10.25 15.82
N PRO A 223 3.66 -11.56 16.07
CA PRO A 223 4.76 -12.42 16.48
C PRO A 223 5.96 -12.32 15.54
N ASN A 224 7.16 -12.22 16.11
CA ASN A 224 8.44 -11.98 15.44
C ASN A 224 8.64 -10.60 14.79
N ALA A 225 7.70 -9.67 14.89
CA ALA A 225 7.92 -8.31 14.41
C ALA A 225 9.05 -7.64 15.21
N GLU A 226 10.02 -7.06 14.51
CA GLU A 226 11.04 -6.21 15.10
C GLU A 226 10.59 -4.76 15.04
N LEU A 227 10.61 -4.10 16.19
CA LEU A 227 10.10 -2.76 16.39
C LEU A 227 11.12 -1.94 17.15
N VAL A 228 10.92 -0.62 17.18
CA VAL A 228 11.77 0.29 17.94
C VAL A 228 10.92 1.03 18.95
N MET A 229 11.39 1.04 20.18
CA MET A 229 10.77 1.76 21.29
C MET A 229 11.47 3.09 21.49
N MET A 230 10.71 4.17 21.64
CA MET A 230 11.21 5.52 21.90
C MET A 230 10.45 6.17 23.06
N LYS A 231 11.14 7.06 23.78
CA LYS A 231 10.56 7.96 24.78
C LYS A 231 10.61 9.39 24.26
N GLU A 232 9.53 10.14 24.44
CA GLU A 232 9.55 11.58 24.19
C GLU A 232 10.17 12.32 25.37
N ILE A 233 10.95 13.35 25.07
CA ILE A 233 11.48 14.26 26.08
C ILE A 233 10.35 15.24 26.43
N PRO A 234 9.93 15.35 27.71
CA PRO A 234 8.79 16.18 28.12
C PRO A 234 8.89 17.64 27.67
N ASP A 235 10.11 18.18 27.62
CA ASP A 235 10.36 19.59 27.33
C ASP A 235 10.65 19.87 25.84
N ASN A 236 10.75 18.82 25.00
CA ASN A 236 10.99 18.95 23.57
C ASN A 236 10.40 17.75 22.79
N PRO A 237 9.12 17.80 22.37
CA PRO A 237 8.46 16.68 21.70
C PRO A 237 9.03 16.33 20.31
N ASP A 238 9.86 17.22 19.74
CA ASP A 238 10.57 16.98 18.48
C ASP A 238 11.89 16.21 18.69
N GLU A 239 12.41 16.16 19.93
CA GLU A 239 13.54 15.31 20.29
C GLU A 239 13.06 13.97 20.84
N ARG A 240 13.36 12.91 20.08
CA ARG A 240 13.10 11.53 20.45
C ARG A 240 14.43 10.83 20.70
N PHE A 241 14.51 10.05 21.76
CA PHE A 241 15.64 9.12 21.93
C PHE A 241 15.15 7.68 21.83
N THR A 242 15.86 6.91 21.02
CA THR A 242 15.65 5.46 20.88
C THR A 242 16.00 4.79 22.21
N LEU A 243 15.02 4.14 22.83
CA LEU A 243 15.23 3.39 24.07
C LEU A 243 15.86 2.03 23.79
N ALA A 244 15.27 1.28 22.85
CA ALA A 244 15.69 -0.06 22.49
C ALA A 244 15.04 -0.54 21.18
N LYS A 245 15.71 -1.47 20.49
CA LYS A 245 15.03 -2.36 19.54
C LYS A 245 14.37 -3.51 20.30
N ILE A 246 13.17 -3.88 19.90
CA ILE A 246 12.39 -4.95 20.51
C ILE A 246 11.91 -5.95 19.47
N LYS A 247 11.73 -7.20 19.86
CA LYS A 247 11.09 -8.24 19.05
C LYS A 247 9.85 -8.73 19.74
N VAL A 248 8.72 -8.75 19.04
CA VAL A 248 7.49 -9.33 19.58
C VAL A 248 7.66 -10.84 19.70
N ILE A 249 7.58 -11.35 20.93
CA ILE A 249 7.63 -12.79 21.20
C ILE A 249 6.23 -13.37 21.02
N GLN A 250 5.26 -12.78 21.73
CA GLN A 250 3.91 -13.32 21.82
C GLN A 250 2.89 -12.20 22.01
N VAL A 251 1.71 -12.40 21.44
CA VAL A 251 0.58 -11.47 21.55
C VAL A 251 -0.55 -12.20 22.27
N TYR A 252 -0.94 -11.67 23.42
CA TYR A 252 -2.07 -12.14 24.20
C TYR A 252 -3.29 -11.26 23.94
N ARG A 253 -4.43 -11.63 24.54
CA ARG A 253 -5.71 -10.93 24.34
C ARG A 253 -5.66 -9.43 24.68
N PHE A 254 -4.83 -9.04 25.65
CA PHE A 254 -4.75 -7.65 26.15
C PHE A 254 -3.33 -7.12 26.30
N THR A 255 -2.33 -7.95 26.04
CA THR A 255 -0.92 -7.64 26.27
C THR A 255 -0.04 -8.20 25.16
N THR A 256 1.13 -7.62 25.02
CA THR A 256 2.15 -8.07 24.06
C THR A 256 3.45 -8.28 24.82
N GLU A 257 3.98 -9.50 24.75
CA GLU A 257 5.30 -9.81 25.29
C GLU A 257 6.35 -9.55 24.20
N VAL A 258 7.37 -8.77 24.54
CA VAL A 258 8.46 -8.40 23.66
C VAL A 258 9.81 -8.67 24.32
N GLN A 259 10.83 -8.99 23.52
CA GLN A 259 12.21 -9.12 23.94
C GLN A 259 13.00 -7.88 23.53
N LEU A 260 13.84 -7.36 24.42
CA LEU A 260 14.83 -6.33 24.10
C LEU A 260 15.96 -6.94 23.26
N LEU A 261 16.14 -6.47 22.03
CA LEU A 261 17.23 -6.88 21.14
C LEU A 261 18.51 -6.06 21.38
N THR A 262 18.36 -4.78 21.73
CA THR A 262 19.48 -3.87 22.05
C THR A 262 19.12 -3.02 23.26
N PRO A 263 19.68 -3.30 24.45
CA PRO A 263 19.34 -2.59 25.68
C PRO A 263 20.21 -1.32 25.84
N GLN A 264 20.26 -0.46 24.82
CA GLN A 264 21.15 0.72 24.84
C GLN A 264 20.80 1.68 26.00
N HIS A 265 19.54 1.66 26.48
CA HIS A 265 19.08 2.44 27.63
C HIS A 265 18.08 1.70 28.52
N LYS A 266 18.30 0.39 28.76
CA LYS A 266 17.39 -0.45 29.57
C LYS A 266 17.18 0.07 31.00
N ASP A 267 18.19 0.70 31.56
CA ASP A 267 18.19 1.39 32.86
C ASP A 267 17.20 2.57 32.93
N LYS A 268 16.69 3.04 31.79
CA LYS A 268 15.74 4.16 31.68
C LYS A 268 14.29 3.72 31.44
N LEU A 269 14.01 2.41 31.47
CA LEU A 269 12.67 1.84 31.31
C LEU A 269 12.05 1.55 32.67
N PHE A 270 10.88 2.11 32.93
CA PHE A 270 10.14 1.87 34.17
C PHE A 270 8.75 1.31 33.90
N VAL A 271 8.25 0.47 34.82
CA VAL A 271 6.85 0.03 34.79
C VAL A 271 5.94 1.26 34.92
N GLY A 272 4.95 1.36 34.04
CA GLY A 272 4.04 2.49 33.93
C GLY A 272 4.46 3.53 32.88
N ASP A 273 5.69 3.48 32.36
CA ASP A 273 6.16 4.41 31.33
C ASP A 273 5.27 4.38 30.09
N LYS A 274 5.03 5.57 29.54
CA LYS A 274 4.48 5.77 28.20
C LYS A 274 5.61 5.76 27.19
N VAL A 275 5.53 4.86 26.23
CA VAL A 275 6.50 4.71 25.14
C VAL A 275 5.79 4.70 23.81
N LYS A 276 6.50 5.14 22.77
CA LYS A 276 6.05 5.04 21.39
C LYS A 276 6.78 3.90 20.73
N VAL A 277 6.03 3.04 20.05
CA VAL A 277 6.62 1.93 19.28
C VAL A 277 6.44 2.21 17.81
N TYR A 278 7.51 1.99 17.07
CA TYR A 278 7.62 2.25 15.66
C TYR A 278 7.95 0.96 14.94
N GLN A 279 7.27 0.74 13.82
CA GLN A 279 7.68 -0.25 12.83
C GLN A 279 8.56 0.47 11.80
N TYR A 280 9.76 -0.07 11.59
CA TYR A 280 10.69 0.34 10.54
C TYR A 280 10.66 -0.68 9.41
#